data_AF-A0A373GKE6-F1
#
_entry.id   AF-A0A373GKE6-F1
#
_cell.length_a   1.000
_cell.length_b   1.000
_cell.length_c   1.000
_cell.angle_alpha   90.00
_cell.angle_beta   90.00
_cell.angle_gamma   90.00
#
_symmetry.space_group_name_H-M   'P 1'
#
loop_
_entity.id
_entity.type
_entity.pdbx_description
1 polymer ?
#
loop_
_entity_poly.entity_id
_entity_poly.type
_entity_poly.pdbx_seq_one_letter_code
_entity_poly.pdbx_strand_id
1 'polypeptide(L)'
;MMKNIKNILGMGAFMLLASLAVSSCTEKSDWDIDSSYSRPFGTDENGISVETDSKVARAVVTWSSTSNTDYYIIEISPNEMTDETPMGSEENGNIVYGNDPANRIKQSPYTMDNLAVNTTYYMRIKSISGEKESRWVNYKKTFASVKEEAILNIPTTEDLPEGQGKVRMSWEAGLAVDHFEIMETGATEATSRVISSTEAAAGEAWVENLKSFTEYTITIYNENNPRGSQTVTIPGLEIESTISDITANSAVFSWEETVDVDEYACVLSTEGVPESGTQLSPADIAAHKVTITGLASSTEYTAYAFANGSICSRITFTTKKGKPTGYTEIEWENVDWSTLSGKVLINISNDASIILPNNSIPADIEEIVFWGSETKPSVEINNIDFSGQCKKIEFYNLDIYSTNKGGNFVIYLDNQGKTNSGSVEKLVISSCMIRDFRGVIRVRKTTSNANTTIEIDDCIIKGLQGGHYGILHASDITGSSGAGSLASLKLNLTNSTIANFIGAASSIVRTANTQQNVTTNIENCTFYGLTTSGEQLMRDITGATCTFNVSNTLFAASNTNYKVFNSATVAPSNVSWQKVYATSDFKFTNTTSSTTYDTMTLSSSELFSCTDSNSEFTLTYGNNVSEEYKVIGDQRWNK
;
A
#
# COMPACT_ATOMS: atom_id res chain seq x y z
N MET A 1 -60.30 37.55 24.46
CA MET A 1 -59.34 38.61 24.04
C MET A 1 -59.60 38.89 22.57
N MET A 2 -60.56 39.75 22.22
CA MET A 2 -60.39 41.21 22.03
C MET A 2 -59.16 41.53 21.18
N LYS A 3 -59.36 41.79 19.87
CA LYS A 3 -59.48 43.12 19.22
C LYS A 3 -58.09 43.75 19.01
N ASN A 4 -57.67 44.33 17.88
CA ASN A 4 -58.35 44.95 16.75
C ASN A 4 -57.27 45.36 15.72
N ILE A 5 -57.47 45.13 14.41
CA ILE A 5 -57.88 46.11 13.36
C ILE A 5 -56.75 47.03 12.83
N LYS A 6 -56.57 47.02 11.49
CA LYS A 6 -56.83 48.17 10.60
C LYS A 6 -57.05 47.76 9.13
N ASN A 7 -58.22 48.15 8.62
CA ASN A 7 -58.71 48.17 7.24
C ASN A 7 -58.23 49.42 6.47
N ILE A 8 -58.31 49.39 5.13
CA ILE A 8 -58.86 50.43 4.22
C ILE A 8 -59.04 49.76 2.83
N LEU A 9 -60.26 49.39 2.39
CA LEU A 9 -61.29 50.15 1.62
C LEU A 9 -60.82 50.57 0.20
N GLY A 10 -61.53 50.28 -0.90
CA GLY A 10 -62.84 49.65 -1.07
C GLY A 10 -63.27 49.56 -2.55
N MET A 11 -64.16 48.60 -2.85
CA MET A 11 -65.04 48.63 -4.01
C MET A 11 -66.25 49.53 -3.68
N GLY A 12 -66.64 50.39 -4.62
CA GLY A 12 -67.83 51.24 -4.51
C GLY A 12 -68.46 51.49 -5.88
N ALA A 13 -69.59 50.82 -6.10
CA ALA A 13 -70.80 51.18 -6.88
C ALA A 13 -70.70 52.12 -8.09
N PHE A 14 -71.35 51.75 -9.21
CA PHE A 14 -72.67 52.29 -9.60
C PHE A 14 -73.16 51.69 -10.93
N MET A 15 -74.29 50.98 -10.88
CA MET A 15 -75.20 50.81 -12.01
C MET A 15 -76.04 52.09 -12.11
N LEU A 16 -76.00 52.82 -13.25
CA LEU A 16 -77.14 53.39 -13.98
C LEU A 16 -76.63 54.33 -15.10
N LEU A 17 -76.92 54.04 -16.36
CA LEU A 17 -77.78 54.85 -17.26
C LEU A 17 -77.59 54.47 -18.74
N ALA A 18 -78.73 54.32 -19.40
CA ALA A 18 -78.88 54.00 -20.80
C ALA A 18 -78.55 55.19 -21.73
N SER A 19 -78.23 54.81 -22.97
CA SER A 19 -78.33 55.55 -24.23
C SER A 19 -77.50 56.82 -24.44
N LEU A 20 -76.45 56.68 -25.26
CA LEU A 20 -76.06 57.67 -26.28
C LEU A 20 -75.61 56.89 -27.53
N ALA A 21 -76.43 56.94 -28.58
CA ALA A 21 -76.01 56.58 -29.92
C ALA A 21 -75.48 57.86 -30.60
N VAL A 22 -74.23 57.86 -31.05
CA VAL A 22 -73.77 58.49 -32.31
C VAL A 22 -72.31 58.10 -32.63
N SER A 23 -72.17 57.42 -33.77
CA SER A 23 -71.16 57.51 -34.85
C SER A 23 -69.67 57.80 -34.59
N SER A 24 -68.86 57.06 -35.38
CA SER A 24 -67.49 57.30 -35.87
C SER A 24 -66.36 57.10 -34.84
N CYS A 25 -65.33 56.31 -35.09
CA CYS A 25 -64.62 56.08 -36.35
C CYS A 25 -64.52 54.61 -36.73
N THR A 26 -64.94 54.28 -37.96
CA THR A 26 -64.27 53.23 -38.73
C THR A 26 -62.88 53.76 -39.07
N GLU A 27 -61.85 53.38 -38.32
CA GLU A 27 -60.52 53.35 -38.94
C GLU A 27 -60.54 52.22 -39.95
N LYS A 28 -60.62 52.66 -41.20
CA LYS A 28 -60.53 51.86 -42.39
C LYS A 28 -59.18 51.16 -42.34
N SER A 29 -59.19 49.84 -42.23
CA SER A 29 -58.00 49.01 -42.41
C SER A 29 -57.49 49.24 -43.84
N ASP A 30 -56.39 49.98 -43.99
CA ASP A 30 -55.74 50.30 -45.28
C ASP A 30 -54.90 49.12 -45.83
N TRP A 31 -55.40 47.89 -45.71
CA TRP A 31 -54.76 46.69 -46.27
C TRP A 31 -55.72 46.03 -47.26
N ASP A 32 -55.21 45.69 -48.45
CA ASP A 32 -55.95 44.94 -49.46
C ASP A 32 -56.45 43.61 -48.88
N ILE A 33 -57.77 43.45 -48.81
CA ILE A 33 -58.43 42.21 -48.42
C ILE A 33 -58.67 41.39 -49.70
N ASP A 34 -57.98 40.26 -49.84
CA ASP A 34 -58.28 39.28 -50.87
C ASP A 34 -59.63 38.60 -50.54
N SER A 35 -60.65 38.85 -51.38
CA SER A 35 -62.01 38.36 -51.17
C SER A 35 -62.16 36.83 -51.19
N SER A 36 -61.12 36.06 -51.50
CA SER A 36 -61.13 34.60 -51.44
C SER A 36 -60.94 34.03 -50.03
N TYR A 37 -60.48 34.82 -49.05
CA TYR A 37 -60.30 34.42 -47.66
C TYR A 37 -60.73 35.55 -46.71
N SER A 38 -61.83 35.39 -45.98
CA SER A 38 -62.52 36.48 -45.26
C SER A 38 -61.84 36.98 -43.96
N ARG A 39 -60.51 37.04 -43.87
CA ARG A 39 -59.78 37.63 -42.73
C ARG A 39 -58.30 37.93 -43.04
N PRO A 40 -57.65 38.86 -42.31
CA PRO A 40 -56.19 38.93 -42.24
C PRO A 40 -55.62 37.55 -41.82
N PHE A 41 -54.58 37.06 -42.51
CA PHE A 41 -53.89 35.82 -42.15
C PHE A 41 -52.40 36.07 -41.93
N GLY A 42 -51.88 35.62 -40.80
CA GLY A 42 -50.51 35.85 -40.33
C GLY A 42 -50.42 35.56 -38.84
N THR A 43 -49.22 35.30 -38.34
CA THR A 43 -48.97 35.08 -36.91
C THR A 43 -49.27 36.36 -36.12
N ASP A 44 -49.92 36.26 -34.95
CA ASP A 44 -50.08 37.41 -34.06
C ASP A 44 -48.72 37.81 -33.48
N GLU A 45 -48.28 39.05 -33.75
CA GLU A 45 -47.03 39.62 -33.26
C GLU A 45 -46.92 39.59 -31.73
N ASN A 46 -48.04 39.71 -31.00
CA ASN A 46 -48.06 39.67 -29.54
C ASN A 46 -48.15 38.25 -28.99
N GLY A 47 -48.40 37.27 -29.86
CA GLY A 47 -48.49 35.86 -29.52
C GLY A 47 -47.15 35.14 -29.57
N ILE A 48 -46.05 35.79 -29.98
CA ILE A 48 -44.72 35.18 -30.13
C ILE A 48 -43.93 35.27 -28.82
N SER A 49 -43.40 34.14 -28.36
CA SER A 49 -42.42 34.07 -27.27
C SER A 49 -41.24 33.19 -27.66
N VAL A 50 -40.05 33.53 -27.15
CA VAL A 50 -38.83 32.74 -27.34
C VAL A 50 -38.23 32.43 -25.98
N GLU A 51 -37.95 31.14 -25.74
CA GLU A 51 -37.26 30.65 -24.56
C GLU A 51 -35.93 30.03 -24.99
N THR A 52 -34.83 30.45 -24.38
CA THR A 52 -33.48 29.97 -24.71
C THR A 52 -33.07 28.88 -23.73
N ASP A 53 -32.39 27.85 -24.24
CA ASP A 53 -31.79 26.82 -23.39
C ASP A 53 -30.68 27.43 -22.52
N SER A 54 -30.44 26.82 -21.35
CA SER A 54 -29.46 27.30 -20.38
C SER A 54 -28.07 26.66 -20.53
N LYS A 55 -27.97 25.56 -21.29
CA LYS A 55 -26.76 24.75 -21.48
C LYS A 55 -26.35 24.58 -22.95
N VAL A 56 -27.31 24.61 -23.86
CA VAL A 56 -27.10 24.37 -25.30
C VAL A 56 -27.41 25.64 -26.07
N ALA A 57 -26.74 25.87 -27.20
CA ALA A 57 -27.07 26.97 -28.10
C ALA A 57 -28.36 26.65 -28.90
N ARG A 58 -29.49 26.72 -28.20
CA ARG A 58 -30.83 26.34 -28.67
C ARG A 58 -31.87 27.34 -28.18
N ALA A 59 -32.90 27.57 -28.97
CA ALA A 59 -34.08 28.33 -28.54
C ALA A 59 -35.38 27.70 -29.01
N VAL A 60 -36.42 27.77 -28.18
CA VAL A 60 -37.77 27.31 -28.49
C VAL A 60 -38.64 28.53 -28.75
N VAL A 61 -39.20 28.61 -29.96
CA VAL A 61 -40.18 29.64 -30.32
C VAL A 61 -41.59 29.10 -30.21
N THR A 62 -42.43 29.83 -29.49
CA THR A 62 -43.87 29.57 -29.35
C THR A 62 -44.66 30.72 -29.97
N TRP A 63 -45.76 30.42 -30.65
CA TRP A 63 -46.63 31.42 -31.25
C TRP A 63 -48.09 30.97 -31.26
N SER A 64 -49.01 31.93 -31.31
CA SER A 64 -50.44 31.66 -31.50
C SER A 64 -50.71 31.27 -32.95
N SER A 65 -51.20 30.06 -33.17
CA SER A 65 -51.48 29.55 -34.51
C SER A 65 -52.69 30.23 -35.14
N THR A 66 -52.57 30.59 -36.41
CA THR A 66 -53.66 31.16 -37.20
C THR A 66 -54.38 30.01 -37.91
N SER A 67 -55.72 30.02 -37.92
CA SER A 67 -56.45 28.91 -38.54
C SER A 67 -56.24 28.90 -40.06
N ASN A 68 -56.20 27.69 -40.64
CA ASN A 68 -55.95 27.41 -42.06
C ASN A 68 -54.51 27.76 -42.56
N THR A 69 -53.52 27.79 -41.67
CA THR A 69 -52.09 27.83 -42.04
C THR A 69 -51.57 26.41 -42.28
N ASP A 70 -50.92 26.18 -43.43
CA ASP A 70 -50.36 24.88 -43.82
C ASP A 70 -49.00 24.63 -43.16
N TYR A 71 -48.15 25.66 -43.11
CA TYR A 71 -46.85 25.63 -42.44
C TYR A 71 -46.31 27.04 -42.18
N TYR A 72 -45.22 27.10 -41.42
CA TYR A 72 -44.53 28.32 -41.03
C TYR A 72 -43.09 28.31 -41.54
N ILE A 73 -42.57 29.50 -41.83
CA ILE A 73 -41.15 29.75 -42.06
C ILE A 73 -40.66 30.66 -40.95
N ILE A 74 -39.61 30.26 -40.26
CA ILE A 74 -38.96 31.05 -39.21
C ILE A 74 -37.57 31.43 -39.70
N GLU A 75 -37.23 32.69 -39.60
CA GLU A 75 -35.90 33.19 -39.94
C GLU A 75 -35.30 33.94 -38.76
N ILE A 76 -34.04 33.62 -38.46
CA ILE A 76 -33.25 34.31 -37.45
C ILE A 76 -31.98 34.89 -38.06
N SER A 77 -31.48 35.98 -37.49
CA SER A 77 -30.26 36.64 -37.95
C SER A 77 -29.54 37.32 -36.78
N PRO A 78 -28.20 37.30 -36.73
CA PRO A 78 -27.45 38.14 -35.80
C PRO A 78 -27.57 39.64 -36.10
N ASN A 79 -28.06 40.00 -37.29
CA ASN A 79 -28.28 41.36 -37.73
C ASN A 79 -29.77 41.70 -37.78
N GLU A 80 -30.11 42.97 -37.57
CA GLU A 80 -31.50 43.42 -37.66
C GLU A 80 -32.02 43.26 -39.10
N MET A 81 -33.18 42.62 -39.23
CA MET A 81 -33.82 42.38 -40.53
C MET A 81 -34.92 43.43 -40.76
N THR A 82 -34.95 43.99 -41.97
CA THR A 82 -36.05 44.87 -42.43
C THR A 82 -37.01 44.08 -43.31
N ASP A 83 -38.18 44.66 -43.62
CA ASP A 83 -39.14 44.04 -44.54
C ASP A 83 -38.57 43.81 -45.95
N GLU A 84 -37.56 44.59 -46.35
CA GLU A 84 -36.86 44.48 -47.64
C GLU A 84 -35.68 43.49 -47.60
N THR A 85 -35.28 42.98 -46.43
CA THR A 85 -34.17 42.03 -46.30
C THR A 85 -34.56 40.69 -46.97
N PRO A 86 -33.84 40.24 -48.02
CA PRO A 86 -34.13 38.96 -48.67
C PRO A 86 -34.01 37.78 -47.70
N MET A 87 -34.94 36.83 -47.82
CA MET A 87 -34.91 35.60 -47.02
C MET A 87 -33.66 34.77 -47.33
N GLY A 88 -32.97 34.30 -46.30
CA GLY A 88 -31.76 33.48 -46.43
C GLY A 88 -30.54 34.26 -46.92
N SER A 89 -30.48 35.56 -46.65
CA SER A 89 -29.31 36.38 -46.97
C SER A 89 -28.07 35.91 -46.20
N GLU A 90 -27.08 35.35 -46.92
CA GLU A 90 -25.81 34.89 -46.35
C GLU A 90 -25.00 36.05 -45.75
N GLU A 91 -25.05 37.24 -46.36
CA GLU A 91 -24.34 38.44 -45.89
C GLU A 91 -24.75 38.86 -44.46
N ASN A 92 -25.98 38.52 -44.06
CA ASN A 92 -26.52 38.82 -42.74
C ASN A 92 -26.41 37.63 -41.77
N GLY A 93 -25.89 36.48 -42.19
CA GLY A 93 -25.82 35.26 -41.36
C GLY A 93 -27.20 34.67 -41.06
N ASN A 94 -28.15 34.78 -41.99
CA ASN A 94 -29.52 34.36 -41.76
C ASN A 94 -29.65 32.83 -41.72
N ILE A 95 -30.41 32.31 -40.75
CA ILE A 95 -30.76 30.90 -40.65
C ILE A 95 -32.27 30.78 -40.88
N VAL A 96 -32.68 29.96 -41.85
CA VAL A 96 -34.08 29.80 -42.25
C VAL A 96 -34.56 28.38 -41.94
N TYR A 97 -35.57 28.28 -41.10
CA TYR A 97 -36.23 27.04 -40.72
C TYR A 97 -37.59 26.91 -41.42
N GLY A 98 -37.96 25.67 -41.79
CA GLY A 98 -39.26 25.38 -42.39
C GLY A 98 -39.40 25.70 -43.87
N ASN A 99 -38.33 26.12 -44.56
CA ASN A 99 -38.36 26.40 -46.00
C ASN A 99 -38.27 25.14 -46.89
N ASP A 100 -37.67 24.06 -46.38
CA ASP A 100 -37.57 22.78 -47.07
C ASP A 100 -38.88 21.98 -46.95
N PRO A 101 -39.46 21.47 -48.06
CA PRO A 101 -40.61 20.58 -48.03
C PRO A 101 -40.49 19.37 -47.08
N ALA A 102 -39.29 18.82 -46.87
CA ALA A 102 -39.08 17.71 -45.94
C ALA A 102 -39.18 18.13 -44.47
N ASN A 103 -38.95 19.41 -44.16
CA ASN A 103 -38.77 19.95 -42.82
C ASN A 103 -39.77 21.09 -42.50
N ARG A 104 -40.95 21.09 -43.13
CA ARG A 104 -41.99 22.12 -42.90
C ARG A 104 -42.42 22.17 -41.43
N ILE A 105 -42.41 23.37 -40.86
CA ILE A 105 -42.87 23.62 -39.50
C ILE A 105 -44.40 23.70 -39.53
N LYS A 106 -45.09 22.70 -38.99
CA LYS A 106 -46.56 22.60 -39.07
C LYS A 106 -47.29 23.10 -37.82
N GLN A 107 -46.58 23.22 -36.70
CA GLN A 107 -47.17 23.56 -35.41
C GLN A 107 -46.19 24.30 -34.51
N SER A 108 -46.75 24.98 -33.51
CA SER A 108 -46.04 25.58 -32.40
C SER A 108 -46.07 24.63 -31.18
N PRO A 109 -45.02 24.55 -30.35
CA PRO A 109 -43.72 25.24 -30.45
C PRO A 109 -42.76 24.61 -31.48
N TYR A 110 -41.70 25.34 -31.85
CA TYR A 110 -40.61 24.84 -32.69
C TYR A 110 -39.25 25.10 -32.03
N THR A 111 -38.38 24.09 -32.06
CA THR A 111 -37.01 24.16 -31.53
C THR A 111 -36.03 24.55 -32.63
N MET A 112 -35.30 25.63 -32.40
CA MET A 112 -34.19 26.10 -33.22
C MET A 112 -32.89 25.60 -32.59
N ASP A 113 -32.31 24.56 -33.18
CA ASP A 113 -31.04 23.95 -32.76
C ASP A 113 -29.82 24.55 -33.49
N ASN A 114 -28.63 24.25 -32.97
CA ASN A 114 -27.32 24.60 -33.53
C ASN A 114 -27.13 26.11 -33.79
N LEU A 115 -27.57 26.93 -32.85
CA LEU A 115 -27.30 28.36 -32.88
C LEU A 115 -25.80 28.61 -32.62
N ALA A 116 -25.26 29.72 -33.11
CA ALA A 116 -23.93 30.15 -32.71
C ALA A 116 -23.97 30.59 -31.24
N VAL A 117 -22.97 30.19 -30.45
CA VAL A 117 -22.81 30.63 -29.05
C VAL A 117 -22.56 32.13 -28.96
N ASN A 118 -22.87 32.73 -27.80
CA ASN A 118 -22.67 34.14 -27.49
C ASN A 118 -23.22 35.09 -28.57
N THR A 119 -24.35 34.72 -29.18
CA THR A 119 -24.92 35.44 -30.32
C THR A 119 -26.33 35.92 -29.99
N THR A 120 -26.58 37.21 -30.22
CA THR A 120 -27.92 37.79 -30.12
C THR A 120 -28.60 37.72 -31.47
N TYR A 121 -29.83 37.19 -31.51
CA TYR A 121 -30.60 37.00 -32.72
C TYR A 121 -31.84 37.88 -32.75
N TYR A 122 -32.11 38.42 -33.93
CA TYR A 122 -33.40 38.94 -34.38
C TYR A 122 -34.18 37.79 -35.02
N MET A 123 -35.51 37.78 -34.88
CA MET A 123 -36.37 36.73 -35.42
C MET A 123 -37.57 37.31 -36.15
N ARG A 124 -37.96 36.65 -37.24
CA ARG A 124 -39.23 36.89 -37.93
C ARG A 124 -39.89 35.58 -38.33
N ILE A 125 -41.22 35.55 -38.35
CA ILE A 125 -42.02 34.38 -38.73
C ILE A 125 -42.99 34.74 -39.86
N LYS A 126 -43.19 33.80 -40.79
CA LYS A 126 -44.12 33.89 -41.91
C LYS A 126 -45.06 32.70 -41.92
N SER A 127 -46.35 32.95 -42.15
CA SER A 127 -47.39 31.91 -42.29
C SER A 127 -47.68 31.66 -43.77
N ILE A 128 -47.82 30.38 -44.16
CA ILE A 128 -48.11 29.97 -45.54
C ILE A 128 -49.43 29.19 -45.61
N SER A 129 -50.27 29.50 -46.59
CA SER A 129 -51.54 28.81 -46.86
C SER A 129 -51.73 28.67 -48.38
N GLY A 130 -51.67 27.45 -48.89
CA GLY A 130 -51.60 27.16 -50.33
C GLY A 130 -50.42 27.86 -50.99
N GLU A 131 -50.70 28.69 -52.00
CA GLU A 131 -49.70 29.51 -52.72
C GLU A 131 -49.56 30.93 -52.14
N LYS A 132 -50.21 31.24 -51.02
CA LYS A 132 -50.24 32.58 -50.42
C LYS A 132 -49.35 32.65 -49.19
N GLU A 133 -48.60 33.74 -49.09
CA GLU A 133 -47.71 34.02 -47.96
C GLU A 133 -48.20 35.24 -47.18
N SER A 134 -48.11 35.19 -45.84
CA SER A 134 -48.35 36.38 -45.02
C SER A 134 -47.20 37.37 -45.15
N ARG A 135 -47.38 38.59 -44.63
CA ARG A 135 -46.24 39.47 -44.33
C ARG A 135 -45.35 38.82 -43.27
N TRP A 136 -44.08 39.23 -43.20
CA TRP A 136 -43.20 38.87 -42.10
C TRP A 136 -43.70 39.51 -40.81
N VAL A 137 -43.66 38.74 -39.73
CA VAL A 137 -43.98 39.20 -38.38
C VAL A 137 -42.69 39.17 -37.57
N ASN A 138 -42.15 40.35 -37.29
CA ASN A 138 -40.91 40.50 -36.53
C ASN A 138 -41.19 40.31 -35.03
N TYR A 139 -40.36 39.50 -34.36
CA TYR A 139 -40.37 39.41 -32.91
C TYR A 139 -39.87 40.73 -32.33
N LYS A 140 -40.68 41.35 -31.46
CA LYS A 140 -40.42 42.71 -30.93
C LYS A 140 -39.18 42.82 -30.04
N LYS A 141 -38.55 41.70 -29.71
CA LYS A 141 -37.34 41.61 -28.89
C LYS A 141 -36.28 40.83 -29.64
N THR A 142 -35.07 40.86 -29.11
CA THR A 142 -34.04 39.89 -29.45
C THR A 142 -34.01 38.77 -28.42
N PHE A 143 -33.33 37.68 -28.74
CA PHE A 143 -32.95 36.65 -27.78
C PHE A 143 -31.47 36.33 -27.96
N ALA A 144 -30.79 35.87 -26.92
CA ALA A 144 -29.38 35.53 -26.99
C ALA A 144 -29.20 34.04 -26.74
N SER A 145 -28.35 33.38 -27.53
CA SER A 145 -27.88 32.04 -27.22
C SER A 145 -27.02 32.07 -25.95
N VAL A 146 -26.78 30.89 -25.38
CA VAL A 146 -25.84 30.72 -24.26
C VAL A 146 -24.46 31.28 -24.63
N LYS A 147 -23.76 31.88 -23.65
CA LYS A 147 -22.41 32.41 -23.88
C LYS A 147 -21.42 31.32 -24.27
N GLU A 148 -21.53 30.19 -23.58
CA GLU A 148 -20.75 28.97 -23.78
C GLU A 148 -21.68 27.80 -23.51
N GLU A 149 -21.46 26.68 -24.19
CA GLU A 149 -22.22 25.46 -23.93
C GLU A 149 -21.62 24.66 -22.78
N ALA A 150 -22.49 23.98 -22.04
CA ALA A 150 -22.12 23.14 -20.91
C ALA A 150 -22.95 21.85 -20.96
N ILE A 151 -22.77 21.08 -22.04
CA ILE A 151 -23.60 19.90 -22.32
C ILE A 151 -23.27 18.67 -21.45
N LEU A 152 -22.04 18.61 -20.90
CA LEU A 152 -21.63 17.51 -20.06
C LEU A 152 -22.31 17.56 -18.69
N ASN A 153 -22.85 16.42 -18.29
CA ASN A 153 -23.33 16.21 -16.92
C ASN A 153 -22.16 15.98 -15.97
N ILE A 154 -22.39 16.20 -14.68
CA ILE A 154 -21.40 15.90 -13.64
C ILE A 154 -21.43 14.39 -13.41
N PRO A 155 -20.30 13.66 -13.55
CA PRO A 155 -20.25 12.23 -13.28
C PRO A 155 -20.64 11.92 -11.84
N THR A 156 -21.46 10.89 -11.67
CA THR A 156 -21.80 10.33 -10.36
C THR A 156 -20.79 9.26 -9.93
N THR A 157 -20.93 8.70 -8.74
CA THR A 157 -20.06 7.61 -8.28
C THR A 157 -20.17 6.36 -9.16
N GLU A 158 -21.33 6.07 -9.73
CA GLU A 158 -21.50 4.94 -10.67
C GLU A 158 -20.76 5.17 -12.00
N ASP A 159 -20.54 6.44 -12.36
CA ASP A 159 -19.78 6.84 -13.54
C ASP A 159 -18.27 6.83 -13.28
N LEU A 160 -17.84 6.69 -12.03
CA LEU A 160 -16.45 6.71 -11.58
C LEU A 160 -16.14 5.43 -10.78
N PRO A 161 -16.10 4.25 -11.43
CA PRO A 161 -15.80 3.01 -10.73
C PRO A 161 -14.40 3.05 -10.12
N GLU A 162 -14.32 2.77 -8.82
CA GLU A 162 -13.07 2.79 -8.04
C GLU A 162 -12.02 1.84 -8.63
N GLY A 163 -10.78 2.32 -8.76
CA GLY A 163 -9.64 1.50 -9.17
C GLY A 163 -9.61 1.08 -10.65
N GLN A 164 -10.60 1.45 -11.46
CA GLN A 164 -10.69 1.01 -12.86
C GLN A 164 -10.09 2.00 -13.87
N GLY A 165 -9.57 3.15 -13.41
CA GLY A 165 -8.90 4.11 -14.31
C GLY A 165 -9.80 4.65 -15.43
N LYS A 166 -11.10 4.85 -15.15
CA LYS A 166 -12.06 5.29 -16.18
C LYS A 166 -13.20 6.13 -15.61
N VAL A 167 -13.87 6.86 -16.50
CA VAL A 167 -15.05 7.68 -16.20
C VAL A 167 -16.09 7.60 -17.32
N ARG A 168 -17.38 7.51 -16.98
CA ARG A 168 -18.48 7.65 -17.93
C ARG A 168 -18.93 9.11 -18.02
N MET A 169 -18.79 9.68 -19.22
CA MET A 169 -19.28 11.01 -19.52
C MET A 169 -20.67 10.91 -20.16
N SER A 170 -21.59 11.79 -19.77
CA SER A 170 -22.96 11.83 -20.32
C SER A 170 -23.41 13.24 -20.68
N TRP A 171 -24.31 13.35 -21.66
CA TRP A 171 -24.90 14.58 -22.20
C TRP A 171 -26.31 14.30 -22.77
N GLU A 172 -26.97 15.31 -23.34
CA GLU A 172 -28.26 15.12 -24.01
C GLU A 172 -28.10 14.29 -25.31
N ALA A 173 -28.80 13.16 -25.39
CA ALA A 173 -28.75 12.23 -26.53
C ALA A 173 -29.11 12.91 -27.87
N GLY A 174 -28.34 12.61 -28.92
CA GLY A 174 -28.60 13.11 -30.28
C GLY A 174 -28.02 14.49 -30.60
N LEU A 175 -27.33 15.13 -29.65
CA LEU A 175 -26.53 16.32 -29.95
C LEU A 175 -25.32 15.96 -30.83
N ALA A 176 -24.97 16.86 -31.76
CA ALA A 176 -23.78 16.70 -32.60
C ALA A 176 -22.50 16.84 -31.77
N VAL A 177 -21.77 15.75 -31.62
CA VAL A 177 -20.47 15.64 -30.92
C VAL A 177 -19.60 14.63 -31.64
N ASP A 178 -18.27 14.79 -31.62
CA ASP A 178 -17.36 13.93 -32.38
C ASP A 178 -16.13 13.44 -31.60
N HIS A 179 -15.65 14.16 -30.58
CA HIS A 179 -14.54 13.70 -29.75
C HIS A 179 -14.49 14.36 -28.36
N PHE A 180 -13.70 13.75 -27.48
CA PHE A 180 -13.21 14.35 -26.24
C PHE A 180 -11.75 14.76 -26.37
N GLU A 181 -11.37 15.84 -25.71
CA GLU A 181 -9.99 16.13 -25.32
C GLU A 181 -9.84 15.92 -23.81
N ILE A 182 -8.82 15.17 -23.42
CA ILE A 182 -8.57 14.72 -22.05
C ILE A 182 -7.23 15.27 -21.59
N MET A 183 -7.25 16.18 -20.62
CA MET A 183 -6.09 16.89 -20.13
C MET A 183 -5.80 16.51 -18.68
N GLU A 184 -4.67 15.85 -18.42
CA GLU A 184 -4.18 15.59 -17.06
C GLU A 184 -3.79 16.91 -16.39
N THR A 185 -4.17 17.10 -15.12
CA THR A 185 -3.83 18.34 -14.39
C THR A 185 -2.31 18.52 -14.31
N GLY A 186 -1.82 19.62 -14.89
CA GLY A 186 -0.39 19.95 -14.96
C GLY A 186 0.32 19.47 -16.23
N ALA A 187 -0.34 18.72 -17.11
CA ALA A 187 0.19 18.39 -18.42
C ALA A 187 0.17 19.61 -19.37
N THR A 188 0.85 19.50 -20.52
CA THR A 188 0.84 20.52 -21.59
C THR A 188 0.13 20.06 -22.85
N GLU A 189 -0.16 18.77 -22.98
CA GLU A 189 -0.79 18.16 -24.15
C GLU A 189 -2.01 17.33 -23.71
N ALA A 190 -3.11 17.45 -24.46
CA ALA A 190 -4.32 16.67 -24.25
C ALA A 190 -4.34 15.42 -25.14
N THR A 191 -4.95 14.35 -24.65
CA THR A 191 -5.20 13.14 -25.44
C THR A 191 -6.60 13.23 -26.07
N SER A 192 -6.72 12.87 -27.35
CA SER A 192 -8.01 12.88 -28.07
C SER A 192 -8.66 11.50 -28.09
N ARG A 193 -9.97 11.43 -27.82
CA ARG A 193 -10.79 10.22 -27.89
C ARG A 193 -12.03 10.46 -28.76
N VAL A 194 -12.13 9.77 -29.89
CA VAL A 194 -13.29 9.85 -30.80
C VAL A 194 -14.58 9.35 -30.13
N ILE A 195 -15.69 10.01 -30.40
CA ILE A 195 -17.06 9.60 -30.03
C ILE A 195 -17.71 8.98 -31.27
N SER A 196 -18.17 7.73 -31.14
CA SER A 196 -18.87 7.04 -32.22
C SER A 196 -20.29 7.58 -32.42
N SER A 197 -20.89 7.33 -33.59
CA SER A 197 -22.29 7.69 -33.86
C SER A 197 -23.28 7.01 -32.91
N THR A 198 -22.93 5.83 -32.37
CA THR A 198 -23.76 5.12 -31.38
C THR A 198 -23.71 5.81 -30.02
N GLU A 199 -22.53 6.21 -29.57
CA GLU A 199 -22.34 6.97 -28.32
C GLU A 199 -23.00 8.36 -28.41
N ALA A 200 -22.84 9.06 -29.55
CA ALA A 200 -23.52 10.34 -29.80
C ALA A 200 -25.04 10.23 -29.76
N ALA A 201 -25.60 9.15 -30.33
CA ALA A 201 -27.04 8.87 -30.27
C ALA A 201 -27.52 8.46 -28.87
N ALA A 202 -26.67 7.80 -28.07
CA ALA A 202 -26.99 7.42 -26.70
C ALA A 202 -26.86 8.58 -25.71
N GLY A 203 -25.98 9.54 -25.98
CA GLY A 203 -25.66 10.64 -25.05
C GLY A 203 -24.70 10.23 -23.94
N GLU A 204 -23.90 9.17 -24.12
CA GLU A 204 -22.92 8.73 -23.13
C GLU A 204 -21.73 7.99 -23.76
N ALA A 205 -20.57 8.04 -23.10
CA ALA A 205 -19.34 7.35 -23.51
C ALA A 205 -18.34 7.16 -22.34
N TRP A 206 -17.56 6.07 -22.38
CA TRP A 206 -16.52 5.75 -21.39
C TRP A 206 -15.14 6.27 -21.81
N VAL A 207 -14.52 7.13 -20.99
CA VAL A 207 -13.11 7.51 -21.13
C VAL A 207 -12.28 6.58 -20.24
N GLU A 208 -11.39 5.80 -20.85
CA GLU A 208 -10.62 4.72 -20.20
C GLU A 208 -9.11 5.00 -20.24
N ASN A 209 -8.30 4.15 -19.59
CA ASN A 209 -6.84 4.26 -19.49
C ASN A 209 -6.36 5.55 -18.80
N LEU A 210 -7.08 5.98 -17.77
CA LEU A 210 -6.74 7.14 -16.94
C LEU A 210 -6.00 6.68 -15.69
N LYS A 211 -5.03 7.48 -15.24
CA LYS A 211 -4.32 7.23 -13.98
C LYS A 211 -5.26 7.42 -12.80
N SER A 212 -5.26 6.47 -11.88
CA SER A 212 -6.02 6.58 -10.62
C SER A 212 -5.40 7.63 -9.69
N PHE A 213 -6.21 8.23 -8.81
CA PHE A 213 -5.86 9.37 -7.94
C PHE A 213 -5.43 10.64 -8.69
N THR A 214 -5.67 10.70 -10.00
CA THR A 214 -5.27 11.81 -10.85
C THR A 214 -6.49 12.60 -11.30
N GLU A 215 -6.34 13.92 -11.34
CA GLU A 215 -7.35 14.83 -11.83
C GLU A 215 -7.17 15.07 -13.34
N TYR A 216 -8.29 15.04 -14.07
CA TYR A 216 -8.37 15.30 -15.49
C TYR A 216 -9.44 16.35 -15.78
N THR A 217 -9.19 17.21 -16.78
CA THR A 217 -10.21 18.03 -17.42
C THR A 217 -10.58 17.41 -18.75
N ILE A 218 -11.86 17.03 -18.91
CA ILE A 218 -12.40 16.38 -20.11
C ILE A 218 -13.35 17.35 -20.80
N THR A 219 -13.02 17.74 -22.03
CA THR A 219 -13.80 18.67 -22.86
C THR A 219 -14.40 17.92 -24.03
N ILE A 220 -15.70 18.10 -24.29
CA ILE A 220 -16.41 17.50 -25.43
C ILE A 220 -16.52 18.50 -26.58
N TYR A 221 -16.32 18.03 -27.80
CA TYR A 221 -16.27 18.86 -29.00
C TYR A 221 -17.28 18.41 -30.07
N ASN A 222 -17.57 19.37 -30.95
CA ASN A 222 -18.10 19.11 -32.28
C ASN A 222 -17.23 19.87 -33.28
N GLU A 223 -16.47 19.15 -34.09
CA GLU A 223 -15.39 19.66 -34.91
C GLU A 223 -14.40 20.47 -34.05
N ASN A 224 -14.26 21.77 -34.28
CA ASN A 224 -13.35 22.63 -33.51
C ASN A 224 -14.06 23.42 -32.38
N ASN A 225 -15.34 23.17 -32.15
CA ASN A 225 -16.15 23.94 -31.19
C ASN A 225 -16.31 23.18 -29.87
N PRO A 226 -15.80 23.70 -28.73
CA PRO A 226 -16.02 23.09 -27.43
C PRO A 226 -17.49 23.25 -27.02
N ARG A 227 -18.11 22.15 -26.62
CA ARG A 227 -19.53 22.08 -26.23
C ARG A 227 -19.73 21.96 -24.71
N GLY A 228 -18.64 21.85 -23.95
CA GLY A 228 -18.64 21.77 -22.49
C GLY A 228 -17.42 21.04 -21.94
N SER A 229 -17.12 21.22 -20.66
CA SER A 229 -15.97 20.60 -19.99
C SER A 229 -16.32 20.17 -18.57
N GLN A 230 -15.63 19.14 -18.07
CA GLN A 230 -15.73 18.67 -16.68
C GLN A 230 -14.37 18.30 -16.12
N THR A 231 -14.14 18.70 -14.88
CA THR A 231 -13.00 18.24 -14.09
C THR A 231 -13.41 17.05 -13.24
N VAL A 232 -12.66 15.95 -13.34
CA VAL A 232 -12.92 14.70 -12.63
C VAL A 232 -11.63 14.21 -11.98
N THR A 233 -11.74 13.73 -10.74
CA THR A 233 -10.66 12.98 -10.09
C THR A 233 -10.97 11.51 -10.18
N ILE A 234 -10.06 10.75 -10.80
CA ILE A 234 -10.25 9.31 -10.96
C ILE A 234 -9.99 8.62 -9.62
N PRO A 235 -10.98 7.90 -9.05
CA PRO A 235 -10.79 7.23 -7.77
C PRO A 235 -9.80 6.07 -7.91
N GLY A 236 -8.84 6.00 -6.99
CA GLY A 236 -7.99 4.81 -6.85
C GLY A 236 -8.47 3.91 -5.71
N LEU A 237 -7.98 2.68 -5.70
CA LEU A 237 -8.28 1.66 -4.69
C LEU A 237 -6.95 1.06 -4.19
N GLU A 238 -6.68 1.16 -2.89
CA GLU A 238 -5.59 0.41 -2.26
C GLU A 238 -6.05 -1.03 -2.06
N ILE A 239 -5.24 -1.98 -2.53
CA ILE A 239 -5.55 -3.40 -2.49
C ILE A 239 -4.59 -4.15 -1.57
N GLU A 240 -5.09 -5.21 -0.94
CA GLU A 240 -4.27 -6.12 -0.16
C GLU A 240 -3.28 -6.89 -1.06
N SER A 241 -2.08 -7.11 -0.56
CA SER A 241 -1.05 -7.88 -1.26
C SER A 241 -0.21 -8.72 -0.30
N THR A 242 0.45 -9.74 -0.84
CA THR A 242 1.26 -10.67 -0.06
C THR A 242 2.58 -10.98 -0.76
N ILE A 243 3.61 -11.25 0.03
CA ILE A 243 4.86 -11.84 -0.42
C ILE A 243 4.97 -13.27 0.11
N SER A 244 5.16 -14.23 -0.79
CA SER A 244 5.38 -15.65 -0.47
C SER A 244 6.66 -16.17 -1.10
N ASP A 245 7.02 -17.43 -0.78
CA ASP A 245 8.09 -18.19 -1.43
C ASP A 245 9.43 -17.43 -1.53
N ILE A 246 9.73 -16.66 -0.47
CA ILE A 246 10.96 -15.88 -0.40
C ILE A 246 12.15 -16.84 -0.38
N THR A 247 13.05 -16.67 -1.34
CA THR A 247 14.36 -17.34 -1.40
C THR A 247 15.47 -16.33 -1.18
N ALA A 248 16.72 -16.74 -1.40
CA ALA A 248 17.85 -15.82 -1.37
C ALA A 248 17.87 -14.84 -2.56
N ASN A 249 17.18 -15.16 -3.67
CA ASN A 249 17.30 -14.40 -4.91
C ASN A 249 15.96 -14.18 -5.63
N SER A 250 14.85 -14.59 -5.02
CA SER A 250 13.51 -14.45 -5.59
C SER A 250 12.45 -14.36 -4.50
N ALA A 251 11.27 -13.89 -4.89
CA ALA A 251 10.05 -13.94 -4.09
C ALA A 251 8.83 -13.96 -5.03
N VAL A 252 7.69 -14.42 -4.54
CA VAL A 252 6.41 -14.33 -5.26
C VAL A 252 5.61 -13.17 -4.67
N PHE A 253 5.23 -12.22 -5.52
CA PHE A 253 4.37 -11.10 -5.16
C PHE A 253 2.98 -11.33 -5.75
N SER A 254 1.95 -11.27 -4.91
CA SER A 254 0.56 -11.49 -5.30
C SER A 254 -0.35 -10.45 -4.68
N TRP A 255 -1.50 -10.24 -5.31
CA TRP A 255 -2.49 -9.22 -4.94
C TRP A 255 -3.91 -9.78 -5.06
N GLU A 256 -4.88 -9.12 -4.44
CA GLU A 256 -6.29 -9.50 -4.57
C GLU A 256 -6.89 -9.18 -5.97
N GLU A 257 -8.01 -9.81 -6.29
CA GLU A 257 -8.62 -9.79 -7.64
C GLU A 257 -9.51 -8.57 -7.90
N THR A 258 -9.55 -7.59 -6.99
CA THR A 258 -10.48 -6.45 -7.04
C THR A 258 -10.07 -5.37 -8.05
N VAL A 259 -8.80 -5.33 -8.44
CA VAL A 259 -8.21 -4.34 -9.34
C VAL A 259 -7.38 -5.03 -10.42
N ASP A 260 -7.50 -4.53 -11.65
CA ASP A 260 -6.73 -4.98 -12.81
C ASP A 260 -5.29 -4.42 -12.75
N VAL A 261 -4.42 -5.10 -12.01
CA VAL A 261 -2.99 -4.78 -11.94
C VAL A 261 -2.31 -5.14 -13.27
N ASP A 262 -1.59 -4.18 -13.84
CA ASP A 262 -0.94 -4.28 -15.15
C ASP A 262 0.59 -4.15 -15.10
N GLU A 263 1.15 -3.56 -14.04
CA GLU A 263 2.59 -3.46 -13.82
C GLU A 263 2.98 -3.79 -12.37
N TYR A 264 4.25 -4.16 -12.20
CA TYR A 264 4.86 -4.32 -10.88
C TYR A 264 6.25 -3.68 -10.82
N ALA A 265 6.68 -3.25 -9.64
CA ALA A 265 8.08 -2.88 -9.39
C ALA A 265 8.58 -3.56 -8.12
N CYS A 266 9.88 -3.82 -8.05
CA CYS A 266 10.55 -4.28 -6.84
C CYS A 266 11.89 -3.56 -6.73
N VAL A 267 12.00 -2.64 -5.79
CA VAL A 267 13.17 -1.78 -5.59
C VAL A 267 13.71 -1.96 -4.18
N LEU A 268 14.97 -1.58 -3.95
CA LEU A 268 15.50 -1.59 -2.58
C LEU A 268 14.62 -0.67 -1.73
N SER A 269 14.32 -1.05 -0.49
CA SER A 269 13.45 -0.23 0.38
C SER A 269 14.04 1.17 0.67
N THR A 270 15.34 1.34 0.43
CA THR A 270 16.04 2.63 0.51
C THR A 270 15.91 3.52 -0.73
N GLU A 271 15.46 2.99 -1.88
CA GLU A 271 15.40 3.70 -3.17
C GLU A 271 14.12 4.57 -3.32
N GLY A 272 13.22 4.53 -2.34
CA GLY A 272 11.97 5.30 -2.37
C GLY A 272 10.87 4.65 -3.20
N VAL A 273 9.89 5.45 -3.63
CA VAL A 273 8.72 4.99 -4.38
C VAL A 273 9.02 5.14 -5.89
N PRO A 274 8.93 4.05 -6.69
CA PRO A 274 9.16 4.13 -8.13
C PRO A 274 8.03 4.88 -8.85
N GLU A 275 8.37 5.61 -9.92
CA GLU A 275 7.40 6.34 -10.75
C GLU A 275 6.55 5.41 -11.64
N SER A 276 7.08 4.24 -12.02
CA SER A 276 6.41 3.25 -12.86
C SER A 276 6.91 1.82 -12.60
N GLY A 277 6.22 0.83 -13.16
CA GLY A 277 6.57 -0.59 -13.06
C GLY A 277 7.09 -1.21 -14.35
N THR A 278 7.33 -2.52 -14.27
CA THR A 278 7.52 -3.44 -15.40
C THR A 278 6.17 -4.05 -15.74
N GLN A 279 5.81 -4.06 -17.03
CA GLN A 279 4.57 -4.65 -17.50
C GLN A 279 4.48 -6.14 -17.17
N LEU A 280 3.34 -6.56 -16.63
CA LEU A 280 3.04 -7.95 -16.33
C LEU A 280 2.75 -8.74 -17.60
N SER A 281 3.08 -10.04 -17.59
CA SER A 281 2.66 -10.92 -18.68
C SER A 281 1.16 -11.24 -18.55
N PRO A 282 0.47 -11.61 -19.65
CA PRO A 282 -0.93 -12.03 -19.57
C PRO A 282 -1.17 -13.20 -18.60
N ALA A 283 -0.17 -14.06 -18.40
CA ALA A 283 -0.25 -15.17 -17.44
C ALA A 283 -0.16 -14.69 -15.99
N ASP A 284 0.68 -13.69 -15.70
CA ASP A 284 0.81 -13.12 -14.35
C ASP A 284 -0.45 -12.34 -13.95
N ILE A 285 -1.03 -11.58 -14.89
CA ILE A 285 -2.30 -10.86 -14.71
C ILE A 285 -3.40 -11.87 -14.36
N ALA A 286 -3.56 -12.93 -15.17
CA ALA A 286 -4.58 -13.95 -14.93
C ALA A 286 -4.34 -14.78 -13.64
N ALA A 287 -3.11 -14.82 -13.14
CA ALA A 287 -2.76 -15.52 -11.90
C ALA A 287 -2.74 -14.62 -10.67
N HIS A 288 -2.94 -13.30 -10.83
CA HIS A 288 -2.84 -12.28 -9.79
C HIS A 288 -1.53 -12.34 -8.99
N LYS A 289 -0.42 -12.70 -9.68
CA LYS A 289 0.90 -12.82 -9.07
C LYS A 289 2.03 -12.78 -10.08
N VAL A 290 3.21 -12.41 -9.61
CA VAL A 290 4.47 -12.43 -10.38
C VAL A 290 5.62 -13.00 -9.55
N THR A 291 6.52 -13.74 -10.19
CA THR A 291 7.77 -14.18 -9.54
C THR A 291 8.88 -13.17 -9.82
N ILE A 292 9.32 -12.49 -8.77
CA ILE A 292 10.43 -11.55 -8.81
C ILE A 292 11.73 -12.34 -8.69
N THR A 293 12.69 -12.11 -9.58
CA THR A 293 13.98 -12.81 -9.61
C THR A 293 15.16 -11.84 -9.67
N GLY A 294 16.38 -12.34 -9.51
CA GLY A 294 17.60 -11.51 -9.57
C GLY A 294 17.82 -10.64 -8.34
N LEU A 295 17.13 -10.93 -7.24
CA LEU A 295 17.28 -10.19 -5.98
C LEU A 295 18.62 -10.54 -5.32
N ALA A 296 19.18 -9.57 -4.59
CA ALA A 296 20.31 -9.82 -3.70
C ALA A 296 19.82 -10.53 -2.41
N SER A 297 20.65 -11.41 -1.85
CA SER A 297 20.31 -12.13 -0.61
C SER A 297 20.44 -11.26 0.63
N SER A 298 19.73 -11.60 1.71
CA SER A 298 19.72 -10.83 2.97
C SER A 298 19.45 -9.33 2.75
N THR A 299 18.59 -8.99 1.79
CA THR A 299 18.38 -7.61 1.35
C THR A 299 16.89 -7.27 1.43
N GLU A 300 16.59 -6.07 1.94
CA GLU A 300 15.22 -5.56 2.08
C GLU A 300 14.76 -4.85 0.80
N TYR A 301 13.59 -5.26 0.32
CA TYR A 301 12.94 -4.76 -0.89
C TYR A 301 11.52 -4.32 -0.59
N THR A 302 11.01 -3.36 -1.36
CA THR A 302 9.59 -3.02 -1.41
C THR A 302 9.05 -3.35 -2.79
N ALA A 303 8.05 -4.23 -2.85
CA ALA A 303 7.30 -4.51 -4.05
C ALA A 303 6.09 -3.57 -4.16
N TYR A 304 5.79 -3.13 -5.38
CA TYR A 304 4.69 -2.24 -5.71
C TYR A 304 3.86 -2.86 -6.84
N ALA A 305 2.54 -2.81 -6.71
CA ALA A 305 1.60 -3.12 -7.77
C ALA A 305 1.04 -1.82 -8.35
N PHE A 306 0.91 -1.77 -9.67
CA PHE A 306 0.33 -0.64 -10.38
C PHE A 306 -0.90 -1.08 -11.15
N ALA A 307 -1.88 -0.18 -11.22
CA ALA A 307 -3.03 -0.30 -12.10
C ALA A 307 -3.16 1.00 -12.89
N ASN A 308 -3.03 0.92 -14.21
CA ASN A 308 -3.11 2.06 -15.12
C ASN A 308 -2.14 3.19 -14.73
N GLY A 309 -0.90 2.84 -14.36
CA GLY A 309 0.15 3.80 -14.03
C GLY A 309 0.08 4.42 -12.63
N SER A 310 -0.83 3.98 -11.76
CA SER A 310 -0.89 4.41 -10.35
C SER A 310 -0.65 3.25 -9.40
N ILE A 311 0.05 3.50 -8.29
CA ILE A 311 0.32 2.50 -7.27
C ILE A 311 -0.99 2.13 -6.55
N CYS A 312 -1.34 0.85 -6.56
CA CYS A 312 -2.50 0.31 -5.86
C CYS A 312 -2.11 -0.60 -4.68
N SER A 313 -0.86 -1.06 -4.60
CA SER A 313 -0.37 -1.79 -3.42
C SER A 313 1.13 -1.63 -3.21
N ARG A 314 1.57 -1.78 -1.95
CA ARG A 314 2.99 -1.83 -1.58
C ARG A 314 3.22 -2.81 -0.44
N ILE A 315 4.32 -3.56 -0.49
CA ILE A 315 4.69 -4.49 0.58
C ILE A 315 6.21 -4.63 0.69
N THR A 316 6.72 -4.60 1.91
CA THR A 316 8.16 -4.74 2.21
C THR A 316 8.48 -6.15 2.65
N PHE A 317 9.60 -6.69 2.16
CA PHE A 317 10.10 -8.01 2.51
C PHE A 317 11.63 -8.06 2.48
N THR A 318 12.22 -9.04 3.17
CA THR A 318 13.66 -9.29 3.15
C THR A 318 13.95 -10.66 2.55
N THR A 319 14.83 -10.73 1.57
CA THR A 319 15.27 -12.02 0.99
C THR A 319 16.02 -12.86 2.02
N LYS A 320 15.96 -14.19 1.86
CA LYS A 320 16.70 -15.12 2.74
C LYS A 320 18.21 -14.97 2.54
N LYS A 321 18.97 -15.51 3.50
CA LYS A 321 20.43 -15.59 3.37
C LYS A 321 20.82 -16.49 2.21
N GLY A 322 21.73 -16.01 1.38
CA GLY A 322 22.30 -16.75 0.27
C GLY A 322 23.42 -17.68 0.72
N LYS A 323 23.58 -18.80 0.01
CA LYS A 323 24.65 -19.76 0.24
C LYS A 323 26.02 -19.07 0.02
N PRO A 324 27.01 -19.25 0.92
CA PRO A 324 28.29 -18.58 0.78
C PRO A 324 29.08 -19.12 -0.42
N THR A 325 29.76 -18.23 -1.14
CA THR A 325 30.56 -18.56 -2.32
C THR A 325 32.05 -18.70 -1.97
N GLY A 326 32.81 -19.44 -2.80
CA GLY A 326 34.26 -19.61 -2.59
C GLY A 326 34.64 -20.68 -1.56
N TYR A 327 33.73 -21.61 -1.26
CA TYR A 327 33.97 -22.77 -0.40
C TYR A 327 34.05 -24.05 -1.24
N THR A 328 34.81 -25.04 -0.76
CA THR A 328 34.71 -26.41 -1.26
C THR A 328 33.41 -27.01 -0.75
N GLU A 329 32.46 -27.26 -1.66
CA GLU A 329 31.13 -27.76 -1.33
C GLU A 329 31.10 -29.28 -1.28
N ILE A 330 30.49 -29.82 -0.21
CA ILE A 330 30.39 -31.26 0.03
C ILE A 330 29.00 -31.56 0.62
N GLU A 331 28.31 -32.56 0.09
CA GLU A 331 27.10 -33.09 0.72
C GLU A 331 27.46 -33.89 1.98
N TRP A 332 26.69 -33.75 3.05
CA TRP A 332 26.93 -34.41 4.35
C TRP A 332 27.27 -35.90 4.22
N GLU A 333 26.56 -36.63 3.37
CA GLU A 333 26.73 -38.07 3.09
C GLU A 333 28.15 -38.45 2.63
N ASN A 334 28.90 -37.49 2.08
CA ASN A 334 30.20 -37.67 1.44
C ASN A 334 31.36 -37.08 2.27
N VAL A 335 31.12 -36.64 3.50
CA VAL A 335 32.14 -36.02 4.34
C VAL A 335 33.19 -37.04 4.77
N ASP A 336 34.43 -36.83 4.33
CA ASP A 336 35.62 -37.48 4.88
C ASP A 336 36.52 -36.44 5.55
N TRP A 337 36.39 -36.33 6.88
CA TRP A 337 37.14 -35.38 7.72
C TRP A 337 38.66 -35.44 7.56
N SER A 338 39.23 -36.56 7.10
CA SER A 338 40.67 -36.71 6.91
C SER A 338 41.21 -36.00 5.66
N THR A 339 40.31 -35.60 4.75
CA THR A 339 40.65 -34.99 3.46
C THR A 339 40.35 -33.49 3.39
N LEU A 340 39.63 -32.96 4.38
CA LEU A 340 39.14 -31.59 4.38
C LEU A 340 40.22 -30.58 4.79
N SER A 341 40.33 -29.49 4.03
CA SER A 341 41.22 -28.37 4.34
C SER A 341 40.69 -27.07 3.72
N GLY A 342 41.18 -25.92 4.19
CA GLY A 342 40.78 -24.60 3.70
C GLY A 342 39.36 -24.21 4.11
N LYS A 343 38.58 -23.66 3.17
CA LYS A 343 37.19 -23.24 3.39
C LYS A 343 36.23 -24.32 2.92
N VAL A 344 35.41 -24.86 3.82
CA VAL A 344 34.52 -25.98 3.55
C VAL A 344 33.06 -25.61 3.80
N LEU A 345 32.18 -26.00 2.88
CA LEU A 345 30.74 -25.83 2.99
C LEU A 345 30.08 -27.21 2.92
N ILE A 346 29.44 -27.60 4.02
CA ILE A 346 28.76 -28.87 4.17
C ILE A 346 27.26 -28.64 3.99
N ASN A 347 26.70 -29.18 2.91
CA ASN A 347 25.26 -29.15 2.67
C ASN A 347 24.61 -30.30 3.43
N ILE A 348 23.59 -29.96 4.21
CA ILE A 348 22.77 -30.90 4.96
C ILE A 348 21.36 -30.76 4.41
N SER A 349 20.92 -31.75 3.64
CA SER A 349 19.60 -31.74 3.01
C SER A 349 18.57 -32.60 3.75
N ASN A 350 19.04 -33.57 4.53
CA ASN A 350 18.25 -34.51 5.33
C ASN A 350 18.76 -34.55 6.77
N ASP A 351 18.02 -35.24 7.65
CA ASP A 351 18.46 -35.45 9.03
C ASP A 351 19.84 -36.11 9.10
N ALA A 352 20.67 -35.61 10.01
CA ALA A 352 22.09 -35.96 10.11
C ALA A 352 22.54 -36.13 11.57
N SER A 353 23.69 -36.77 11.77
CA SER A 353 24.39 -36.81 13.06
C SER A 353 25.85 -36.43 12.85
N ILE A 354 26.25 -35.25 13.28
CA ILE A 354 27.60 -34.74 13.08
C ILE A 354 28.55 -35.42 14.07
N ILE A 355 29.24 -36.45 13.57
CA ILE A 355 30.26 -37.18 14.32
C ILE A 355 31.64 -36.73 13.85
N LEU A 356 32.27 -35.84 14.63
CA LEU A 356 33.63 -35.38 14.37
C LEU A 356 34.68 -36.34 14.93
N PRO A 357 35.82 -36.54 14.24
CA PRO A 357 36.98 -37.20 14.84
C PRO A 357 37.43 -36.47 16.11
N ASN A 358 37.51 -37.19 17.23
CA ASN A 358 37.85 -36.63 18.54
C ASN A 358 36.98 -35.41 18.95
N ASN A 359 35.74 -35.32 18.44
CA ASN A 359 34.85 -34.18 18.69
C ASN A 359 35.46 -32.82 18.28
N SER A 360 36.40 -32.80 17.32
CA SER A 360 37.15 -31.59 16.97
C SER A 360 37.19 -31.34 15.46
N ILE A 361 37.02 -30.08 15.06
CA ILE A 361 37.29 -29.63 13.68
C ILE A 361 38.79 -29.83 13.38
N PRO A 362 39.17 -30.45 12.24
CA PRO A 362 40.56 -30.59 11.82
C PRO A 362 41.30 -29.24 11.71
N ALA A 363 42.61 -29.25 12.01
CA ALA A 363 43.41 -28.03 12.06
C ALA A 363 43.61 -27.37 10.68
N ASP A 364 43.53 -28.15 9.60
CA ASP A 364 43.70 -27.66 8.23
C ASP A 364 42.45 -26.96 7.69
N ILE A 365 41.32 -27.00 8.41
CA ILE A 365 40.10 -26.28 8.03
C ILE A 365 40.15 -24.86 8.62
N GLU A 366 40.26 -23.87 7.74
CA GLU A 366 40.24 -22.46 8.11
C GLU A 366 38.83 -21.95 8.40
N GLU A 367 37.85 -22.35 7.58
CA GLU A 367 36.44 -21.97 7.73
C GLU A 367 35.53 -23.15 7.42
N ILE A 368 34.48 -23.33 8.20
CA ILE A 368 33.48 -24.38 7.96
C ILE A 368 32.06 -23.84 8.11
N VAL A 369 31.18 -24.20 7.18
CA VAL A 369 29.77 -23.82 7.19
C VAL A 369 28.93 -25.08 7.10
N PHE A 370 28.02 -25.28 8.04
CA PHE A 370 26.99 -26.31 8.01
C PHE A 370 25.68 -25.65 7.54
N TRP A 371 25.24 -26.01 6.33
CA TRP A 371 24.16 -25.33 5.63
C TRP A 371 22.96 -26.25 5.44
N GLY A 372 21.85 -25.92 6.10
CA GLY A 372 20.57 -26.62 5.96
C GLY A 372 19.83 -26.28 4.68
N SER A 373 19.13 -27.26 4.12
CA SER A 373 18.16 -27.08 3.02
C SER A 373 16.93 -26.28 3.45
N GLU A 374 16.01 -26.00 2.52
CA GLU A 374 14.79 -25.23 2.78
C GLU A 374 13.90 -25.82 3.89
N THR A 375 13.87 -27.15 4.03
CA THR A 375 13.01 -27.86 5.00
C THR A 375 13.60 -27.97 6.41
N LYS A 376 14.70 -27.25 6.73
CA LYS A 376 15.38 -27.24 8.03
C LYS A 376 15.61 -28.66 8.60
N PRO A 377 16.70 -29.35 8.20
CA PRO A 377 16.98 -30.72 8.66
C PRO A 377 17.35 -30.77 10.15
N SER A 378 17.05 -31.90 10.79
CA SER A 378 17.42 -32.17 12.18
C SER A 378 18.83 -32.73 12.26
N VAL A 379 19.68 -32.13 13.09
CA VAL A 379 21.10 -32.48 13.20
C VAL A 379 21.46 -32.77 14.65
N GLU A 380 21.79 -34.03 14.92
CA GLU A 380 22.36 -34.41 16.20
C GLU A 380 23.82 -33.93 16.26
N ILE A 381 24.17 -33.21 17.33
CA ILE A 381 25.54 -32.81 17.64
C ILE A 381 25.90 -33.24 19.06
N ASN A 382 27.13 -33.71 19.21
CA ASN A 382 27.76 -33.92 20.52
C ASN A 382 28.44 -32.63 21.00
N ASN A 383 29.75 -32.66 21.20
CA ASN A 383 30.57 -31.49 21.49
C ASN A 383 31.39 -31.16 20.25
N ILE A 384 31.44 -29.90 19.84
CA ILE A 384 32.35 -29.45 18.77
C ILE A 384 33.45 -28.60 19.39
N ASP A 385 34.68 -29.07 19.24
CA ASP A 385 35.92 -28.41 19.64
C ASP A 385 36.81 -28.19 18.40
N PHE A 386 38.04 -27.70 18.58
CA PHE A 386 38.94 -27.36 17.48
C PHE A 386 40.33 -27.98 17.71
N SER A 387 40.90 -28.57 16.67
CA SER A 387 42.26 -29.13 16.71
C SER A 387 43.34 -28.07 16.40
N GLY A 388 42.94 -26.93 15.86
CA GLY A 388 43.81 -25.81 15.46
C GLY A 388 43.07 -24.47 15.49
N GLN A 389 43.56 -23.49 14.74
CA GLN A 389 42.93 -22.18 14.62
C GLN A 389 41.88 -22.20 13.50
N CYS A 390 40.60 -22.04 13.87
CA CYS A 390 39.51 -21.87 12.93
C CYS A 390 39.10 -20.39 12.86
N LYS A 391 39.07 -19.79 11.67
CA LYS A 391 38.62 -18.40 11.49
C LYS A 391 37.11 -18.30 11.63
N LYS A 392 36.36 -19.24 11.04
CA LYS A 392 34.89 -19.21 11.04
C LYS A 392 34.28 -20.60 11.15
N ILE A 393 33.33 -20.75 12.05
CA ILE A 393 32.33 -21.83 12.01
C ILE A 393 30.94 -21.21 11.91
N GLU A 394 30.10 -21.77 11.05
CA GLU A 394 28.74 -21.29 10.84
C GLU A 394 27.73 -22.44 10.79
N PHE A 395 26.60 -22.25 11.43
CA PHE A 395 25.41 -23.09 11.31
C PHE A 395 24.27 -22.24 10.77
N TYR A 396 23.66 -22.69 9.67
CA TYR A 396 22.54 -21.98 9.06
C TYR A 396 21.36 -22.92 8.78
N ASN A 397 20.17 -22.52 9.23
CA ASN A 397 18.90 -23.18 8.96
C ASN A 397 18.84 -24.68 9.36
N LEU A 398 19.23 -25.00 10.60
CA LEU A 398 19.24 -26.36 11.15
C LEU A 398 18.38 -26.47 12.42
N ASP A 399 17.80 -27.65 12.68
CA ASP A 399 17.31 -28.04 14.02
C ASP A 399 18.40 -28.85 14.74
N ILE A 400 19.20 -28.17 15.56
CA ILE A 400 20.36 -28.72 16.24
C ILE A 400 19.96 -29.26 17.61
N TYR A 401 20.24 -30.54 17.86
CA TYR A 401 19.90 -31.17 19.14
C TYR A 401 21.00 -32.11 19.65
N SER A 402 20.89 -32.49 20.93
CA SER A 402 21.72 -33.55 21.51
C SER A 402 20.87 -34.61 22.20
N THR A 403 21.31 -35.86 22.10
CA THR A 403 20.73 -36.94 22.90
C THR A 403 21.25 -36.94 24.35
N ASN A 404 22.44 -36.40 24.60
CA ASN A 404 23.03 -36.23 25.94
C ASN A 404 22.82 -34.81 26.50
N LYS A 405 21.56 -34.52 26.84
CA LYS A 405 21.07 -33.18 27.20
C LYS A 405 21.78 -32.52 28.38
N GLY A 406 22.25 -33.29 29.37
CA GLY A 406 22.96 -32.76 30.54
C GLY A 406 24.49 -32.71 30.40
N GLY A 407 25.04 -33.19 29.28
CA GLY A 407 26.48 -33.38 29.09
C GLY A 407 27.09 -32.54 27.97
N ASN A 408 26.34 -32.30 26.90
CA ASN A 408 26.88 -31.74 25.66
C ASN A 408 26.59 -30.24 25.49
N PHE A 409 27.40 -29.61 24.64
CA PHE A 409 27.28 -28.23 24.18
C PHE A 409 27.39 -28.21 22.67
N VAL A 410 26.74 -27.27 21.98
CA VAL A 410 26.95 -27.10 20.53
C VAL A 410 28.44 -26.84 20.26
N ILE A 411 29.02 -25.90 21.01
CA ILE A 411 30.47 -25.61 20.98
C ILE A 411 31.05 -25.85 22.37
N TYR A 412 32.07 -26.70 22.43
CA TYR A 412 32.82 -27.03 23.63
C TYR A 412 34.30 -26.73 23.39
N LEU A 413 34.68 -25.46 23.46
CA LEU A 413 36.08 -25.06 23.37
C LEU A 413 36.74 -25.21 24.75
N ASP A 414 37.38 -26.36 24.99
CA ASP A 414 38.09 -26.66 26.23
C ASP A 414 39.53 -27.10 25.94
N ASN A 415 40.46 -26.22 26.23
CA ASN A 415 41.89 -26.46 26.05
C ASN A 415 42.57 -27.01 27.32
N GLN A 416 41.78 -27.43 28.32
CA GLN A 416 42.32 -28.01 29.55
C GLN A 416 43.18 -29.25 29.29
N GLY A 417 44.45 -29.18 29.66
CA GLY A 417 45.38 -30.32 29.61
C GLY A 417 45.81 -30.70 28.19
N LYS A 418 45.49 -29.89 27.18
CA LYS A 418 45.91 -30.13 25.79
C LYS A 418 47.29 -29.52 25.52
N THR A 419 48.13 -30.27 24.81
CA THR A 419 49.44 -29.80 24.32
C THR A 419 49.30 -28.90 23.10
N ASN A 420 48.30 -29.17 22.25
CA ASN A 420 47.88 -28.31 21.13
C ASN A 420 46.51 -27.72 21.46
N SER A 421 46.42 -26.40 21.53
CA SER A 421 45.19 -25.69 21.88
C SER A 421 44.49 -25.19 20.62
N GLY A 422 43.20 -25.48 20.49
CA GLY A 422 42.36 -24.96 19.41
C GLY A 422 41.80 -23.56 19.73
N SER A 423 41.35 -22.84 18.70
CA SER A 423 40.65 -21.58 18.89
C SER A 423 39.68 -21.32 17.73
N VAL A 424 38.71 -20.45 17.98
CA VAL A 424 37.80 -19.94 16.95
C VAL A 424 37.70 -18.43 17.01
N GLU A 425 37.86 -17.76 15.86
CA GLU A 425 37.73 -16.30 15.77
C GLU A 425 36.26 -15.86 15.67
N LYS A 426 35.47 -16.54 14.83
CA LYS A 426 34.05 -16.23 14.60
C LYS A 426 33.17 -17.48 14.62
N LEU A 427 32.15 -17.48 15.46
CA LEU A 427 31.08 -18.47 15.50
C LEU A 427 29.76 -17.80 15.10
N VAL A 428 29.09 -18.34 14.10
CA VAL A 428 27.80 -17.84 13.61
C VAL A 428 26.75 -18.94 13.72
N ILE A 429 25.61 -18.66 14.32
CA ILE A 429 24.44 -19.54 14.32
C ILE A 429 23.25 -18.70 13.89
N SER A 430 22.65 -19.01 12.74
CA SER A 430 21.55 -18.22 12.19
C SER A 430 20.39 -19.06 11.65
N SER A 431 19.16 -18.63 11.91
CA SER A 431 17.93 -19.33 11.47
C SER A 431 17.78 -20.75 12.02
N CYS A 432 18.38 -21.06 13.17
CA CYS A 432 18.42 -22.41 13.75
C CYS A 432 17.44 -22.59 14.93
N MET A 433 16.98 -23.83 15.12
CA MET A 433 16.50 -24.28 16.42
C MET A 433 17.67 -24.95 17.15
N ILE A 434 17.88 -24.64 18.43
CA ILE A 434 18.87 -25.27 19.30
C ILE A 434 18.15 -25.81 20.51
N ARG A 435 18.22 -27.11 20.75
CA ARG A 435 17.49 -27.74 21.84
C ARG A 435 18.24 -28.87 22.49
N ASP A 436 17.86 -29.19 23.72
CA ASP A 436 18.31 -30.42 24.38
C ASP A 436 19.83 -30.48 24.62
N PHE A 437 20.44 -29.35 25.01
CA PHE A 437 21.87 -29.25 25.38
C PHE A 437 22.05 -28.80 26.82
N ARG A 438 23.27 -28.97 27.36
CA ARG A 438 23.61 -28.45 28.69
C ARG A 438 23.75 -26.94 28.68
N GLY A 439 24.36 -26.45 27.61
CA GLY A 439 24.48 -25.04 27.24
C GLY A 439 24.86 -24.95 25.78
N VAL A 440 24.81 -23.76 25.19
CA VAL A 440 25.11 -23.62 23.76
C VAL A 440 26.61 -23.57 23.53
N ILE A 441 27.30 -22.66 24.23
CA ILE A 441 28.73 -22.40 24.02
C ILE A 441 29.47 -22.43 25.34
N ARG A 442 30.53 -23.23 25.39
CA ARG A 442 31.52 -23.21 26.47
C ARG A 442 32.89 -22.82 25.94
N VAL A 443 33.54 -21.89 26.64
CA VAL A 443 34.91 -21.45 26.36
C VAL A 443 35.76 -21.58 27.62
N ARG A 444 36.86 -22.33 27.54
CA ARG A 444 37.73 -22.62 28.68
C ARG A 444 39.22 -22.75 28.30
N LYS A 445 40.10 -22.13 29.11
CA LYS A 445 41.58 -22.25 29.06
C LYS A 445 42.21 -21.98 27.67
N THR A 446 41.81 -20.90 27.01
CA THR A 446 42.26 -20.56 25.63
C THR A 446 43.75 -20.23 25.51
N THR A 447 44.27 -20.15 24.28
CA THR A 447 45.62 -19.63 24.00
C THR A 447 45.69 -18.11 24.20
N SER A 448 46.90 -17.58 24.42
CA SER A 448 47.12 -16.14 24.58
C SER A 448 46.82 -15.38 23.30
N ASN A 449 46.01 -14.32 23.39
CA ASN A 449 45.67 -13.34 22.34
C ASN A 449 44.58 -13.73 21.31
N ALA A 450 43.74 -14.74 21.59
CA ALA A 450 42.57 -15.01 20.75
C ALA A 450 41.44 -13.99 20.99
N ASN A 451 40.83 -13.51 19.90
CA ASN A 451 39.56 -12.78 19.91
C ASN A 451 38.47 -13.71 19.41
N THR A 452 37.35 -13.82 20.13
CA THR A 452 36.22 -14.64 19.71
C THR A 452 34.95 -13.81 19.63
N THR A 453 34.33 -13.78 18.46
CA THR A 453 33.02 -13.18 18.22
C THR A 453 31.99 -14.29 17.98
N ILE A 454 30.89 -14.22 18.72
CA ILE A 454 29.76 -15.13 18.65
C ILE A 454 28.57 -14.31 18.14
N GLU A 455 27.96 -14.76 17.06
CA GLU A 455 26.76 -14.17 16.46
C GLU A 455 25.67 -15.24 16.45
N ILE A 456 24.59 -15.00 17.20
CA ILE A 456 23.39 -15.83 17.22
C ILE A 456 22.23 -14.95 16.76
N ASP A 457 21.63 -15.28 15.62
CA ASP A 457 20.60 -14.46 14.98
C ASP A 457 19.42 -15.32 14.48
N ASP A 458 18.20 -14.82 14.55
CA ASP A 458 17.01 -15.55 14.07
C ASP A 458 16.91 -16.99 14.62
N CYS A 459 17.23 -17.20 15.90
CA CYS A 459 17.27 -18.53 16.50
C CYS A 459 16.19 -18.75 17.54
N ILE A 460 15.81 -20.01 17.72
CA ILE A 460 15.02 -20.48 18.86
C ILE A 460 15.91 -21.40 19.69
N ILE A 461 16.17 -21.04 20.95
CA ILE A 461 17.02 -21.81 21.86
C ILE A 461 16.18 -22.26 23.04
N LYS A 462 16.02 -23.58 23.22
CA LYS A 462 15.12 -24.10 24.25
C LYS A 462 15.60 -25.37 24.94
N GLY A 463 14.98 -25.69 26.08
CA GLY A 463 15.20 -26.96 26.75
C GLY A 463 16.65 -27.17 27.19
N LEU A 464 17.38 -26.10 27.48
CA LEU A 464 18.75 -26.21 27.99
C LEU A 464 18.73 -26.79 29.42
N GLN A 465 19.61 -27.76 29.68
CA GLN A 465 19.61 -28.56 30.91
C GLN A 465 20.93 -28.48 31.68
N GLY A 466 20.93 -27.87 32.87
CA GLY A 466 22.05 -27.97 33.80
C GLY A 466 22.57 -26.64 34.32
N GLY A 467 22.91 -26.63 35.60
CA GLY A 467 23.19 -25.40 36.33
C GLY A 467 24.41 -24.64 35.82
N HIS A 468 24.19 -23.36 35.49
CA HIS A 468 25.18 -22.32 35.19
C HIS A 468 25.82 -22.27 33.79
N TYR A 469 25.24 -22.91 32.77
CA TYR A 469 25.87 -22.99 31.45
C TYR A 469 25.21 -22.13 30.36
N GLY A 470 23.88 -22.12 30.30
CA GLY A 470 23.08 -21.25 29.42
C GLY A 470 23.60 -21.08 27.99
N ILE A 471 23.61 -19.85 27.48
CA ILE A 471 24.05 -19.56 26.11
C ILE A 471 25.57 -19.51 26.04
N LEU A 472 26.20 -18.75 26.95
CA LEU A 472 27.64 -18.59 26.98
C LEU A 472 28.18 -18.83 28.38
N HIS A 473 29.06 -19.83 28.50
CA HIS A 473 29.86 -20.09 29.68
C HIS A 473 31.34 -19.96 29.37
N ALA A 474 31.94 -18.86 29.80
CA ALA A 474 33.36 -18.59 29.70
C ALA A 474 34.02 -18.76 31.08
N SER A 475 35.03 -19.63 31.22
CA SER A 475 35.64 -19.90 32.53
C SER A 475 37.12 -20.25 32.41
N ASP A 476 37.90 -20.04 33.48
CA ASP A 476 39.34 -20.34 33.52
C ASP A 476 40.15 -19.71 32.37
N ILE A 477 39.78 -18.49 31.95
CA ILE A 477 40.44 -17.76 30.85
C ILE A 477 41.63 -16.92 31.35
N THR A 478 41.66 -16.53 32.63
CA THR A 478 42.81 -15.85 33.24
C THR A 478 43.26 -16.59 34.51
N GLY A 479 44.57 -16.86 34.62
CA GLY A 479 45.21 -16.99 35.94
C GLY A 479 45.21 -18.36 36.63
N SER A 480 45.63 -19.43 35.94
CA SER A 480 46.32 -20.54 36.63
C SER A 480 47.46 -21.00 35.74
N SER A 481 48.66 -21.14 36.31
CA SER A 481 49.93 -21.49 35.65
C SER A 481 49.75 -22.41 34.43
N GLY A 482 49.82 -21.81 33.22
CA GLY A 482 49.66 -22.49 31.92
C GLY A 482 48.48 -22.03 31.04
N ALA A 483 47.55 -21.21 31.54
CA ALA A 483 46.42 -20.69 30.73
C ALA A 483 46.80 -19.38 29.99
N GLY A 484 46.47 -19.28 28.69
CA GLY A 484 46.53 -18.01 27.95
C GLY A 484 45.27 -17.18 28.17
N SER A 485 45.36 -15.85 28.08
CA SER A 485 44.20 -14.95 28.17
C SER A 485 43.55 -14.70 26.82
N LEU A 486 42.21 -14.79 26.73
CA LEU A 486 41.46 -14.18 25.63
C LEU A 486 41.71 -12.67 25.64
N ALA A 487 41.97 -12.10 24.46
CA ALA A 487 42.09 -10.66 24.31
C ALA A 487 40.71 -9.98 24.38
N SER A 488 39.70 -10.58 23.75
CA SER A 488 38.29 -10.17 23.87
C SER A 488 37.32 -11.32 23.57
N LEU A 489 36.13 -11.24 24.15
CA LEU A 489 35.02 -12.17 23.89
C LEU A 489 33.74 -11.37 23.67
N LYS A 490 33.12 -11.51 22.49
CA LYS A 490 31.91 -10.79 22.12
C LYS A 490 30.78 -11.75 21.80
N LEU A 491 29.63 -11.58 22.46
CA LEU A 491 28.37 -12.25 22.14
C LEU A 491 27.38 -11.22 21.59
N ASN A 492 26.86 -11.49 20.39
CA ASN A 492 25.71 -10.80 19.83
C ASN A 492 24.58 -11.81 19.71
N LEU A 493 23.47 -11.54 20.40
CA LEU A 493 22.25 -12.34 20.37
C LEU A 493 21.14 -11.44 19.84
N THR A 494 20.66 -11.71 18.63
CA THR A 494 19.73 -10.85 17.92
C THR A 494 18.53 -11.64 17.39
N ASN A 495 17.36 -11.00 17.32
CA ASN A 495 16.16 -11.56 16.66
C ASN A 495 15.83 -13.01 17.11
N SER A 496 16.05 -13.32 18.39
CA SER A 496 16.07 -14.69 18.88
C SER A 496 15.18 -14.90 20.09
N THR A 497 14.68 -16.12 20.24
CA THR A 497 13.86 -16.53 21.38
C THR A 497 14.59 -17.56 22.23
N ILE A 498 14.64 -17.30 23.53
CA ILE A 498 15.30 -18.12 24.53
C ILE A 498 14.20 -18.65 25.45
N ALA A 499 13.94 -19.95 25.40
CA ALA A 499 12.75 -20.52 26.01
C ALA A 499 13.02 -21.70 26.95
N ASN A 500 12.17 -21.86 27.96
CA ASN A 500 11.98 -23.10 28.72
C ASN A 500 13.29 -23.74 29.21
N PHE A 501 14.04 -23.01 30.03
CA PHE A 501 15.24 -23.53 30.67
C PHE A 501 14.87 -24.53 31.77
N ILE A 502 15.53 -25.68 31.79
CA ILE A 502 15.20 -26.78 32.70
C ILE A 502 16.40 -27.04 33.62
N GLY A 503 16.33 -26.57 34.88
CA GLY A 503 17.28 -26.98 35.93
C GLY A 503 17.84 -25.83 36.78
N ALA A 504 18.26 -26.18 38.00
CA ALA A 504 18.67 -25.21 39.02
C ALA A 504 19.89 -24.37 38.61
N ALA A 505 19.74 -23.04 38.75
CA ALA A 505 20.79 -22.02 38.65
C ALA A 505 21.39 -21.75 37.26
N SER A 506 20.56 -21.72 36.21
CA SER A 506 20.99 -21.30 34.88
C SER A 506 21.38 -19.81 34.82
N SER A 507 22.49 -19.52 34.13
CA SER A 507 22.87 -18.15 33.77
C SER A 507 22.90 -18.04 32.26
N ILE A 508 22.26 -17.02 31.66
CA ILE A 508 22.29 -16.86 30.19
C ILE A 508 23.72 -16.61 29.73
N VAL A 509 24.43 -15.72 30.42
CA VAL A 509 25.86 -15.48 30.23
C VAL A 509 26.58 -15.60 31.57
N ARG A 510 27.67 -16.36 31.57
CA ARG A 510 28.57 -16.49 32.71
C ARG A 510 30.02 -16.37 32.30
N THR A 511 30.79 -15.57 33.04
CA THR A 511 32.25 -15.53 32.96
C THR A 511 32.91 -15.99 34.28
N ALA A 512 34.23 -16.14 34.34
CA ALA A 512 34.94 -16.29 35.63
C ALA A 512 35.25 -14.92 36.26
N ASN A 513 35.40 -14.87 37.59
CA ASN A 513 35.53 -13.67 38.44
C ASN A 513 36.70 -12.69 38.14
N THR A 514 37.44 -12.88 37.06
CA THR A 514 38.65 -12.09 36.70
C THR A 514 38.73 -11.79 35.20
N GLN A 515 37.67 -12.02 34.43
CA GLN A 515 37.70 -11.82 32.98
C GLN A 515 37.47 -10.36 32.61
N GLN A 516 38.35 -9.83 31.76
CA GLN A 516 38.27 -8.48 31.19
C GLN A 516 37.86 -8.58 29.71
N ASN A 517 37.32 -7.50 29.14
CA ASN A 517 37.01 -7.34 27.71
C ASN A 517 35.91 -8.29 27.19
N VAL A 518 34.88 -8.53 27.99
CA VAL A 518 33.69 -9.29 27.57
C VAL A 518 32.58 -8.33 27.18
N THR A 519 32.08 -8.45 25.95
CA THR A 519 30.93 -7.68 25.46
C THR A 519 29.75 -8.62 25.20
N THR A 520 28.58 -8.29 25.75
CA THR A 520 27.33 -9.00 25.47
C THR A 520 26.31 -8.01 24.95
N ASN A 521 25.77 -8.27 23.77
CA ASN A 521 24.69 -7.52 23.14
C ASN A 521 23.49 -8.45 22.97
N ILE A 522 22.32 -8.02 23.45
CA ILE A 522 21.04 -8.71 23.29
C ILE A 522 20.07 -7.71 22.67
N GLU A 523 19.53 -8.02 21.49
CA GLU A 523 18.67 -7.09 20.74
C GLU A 523 17.51 -7.83 20.08
N ASN A 524 16.30 -7.26 20.11
CA ASN A 524 15.11 -7.85 19.48
C ASN A 524 14.89 -9.31 19.91
N CYS A 525 14.98 -9.59 21.21
CA CYS A 525 14.91 -10.95 21.74
C CYS A 525 13.70 -11.16 22.65
N THR A 526 13.21 -12.39 22.72
CA THR A 526 12.17 -12.80 23.67
C THR A 526 12.70 -13.90 24.59
N PHE A 527 12.64 -13.68 25.89
CA PHE A 527 12.92 -14.67 26.92
C PHE A 527 11.60 -15.18 27.50
N TYR A 528 11.33 -16.47 27.36
CA TYR A 528 10.05 -17.06 27.74
C TYR A 528 10.25 -18.29 28.63
N GLY A 529 9.47 -18.47 29.69
CA GLY A 529 9.51 -19.73 30.45
C GLY A 529 10.79 -19.91 31.26
N LEU A 530 11.32 -18.83 31.84
CA LEU A 530 12.48 -18.87 32.73
C LEU A 530 12.02 -19.32 34.13
N THR A 531 11.98 -20.63 34.36
CA THR A 531 11.19 -21.23 35.46
C THR A 531 11.99 -21.66 36.68
N THR A 532 13.28 -21.36 36.79
CA THR A 532 14.09 -21.84 37.92
C THR A 532 14.54 -20.74 38.88
N SER A 533 14.31 -20.96 40.17
CA SER A 533 14.67 -20.02 41.23
C SER A 533 16.18 -19.77 41.28
N GLY A 534 16.59 -18.49 41.34
CA GLY A 534 18.00 -18.09 41.49
C GLY A 534 18.77 -17.91 40.18
N GLU A 535 18.08 -18.06 39.04
CA GLU A 535 18.59 -17.80 37.69
C GLU A 535 18.97 -16.32 37.49
N GLN A 536 19.95 -16.10 36.61
CA GLN A 536 20.60 -14.81 36.40
C GLN A 536 20.80 -14.55 34.91
N LEU A 537 20.52 -13.35 34.44
CA LEU A 537 20.83 -12.99 33.05
C LEU A 537 22.35 -12.96 32.86
N MET A 538 23.05 -12.34 33.81
CA MET A 538 24.50 -12.29 33.85
C MET A 538 25.08 -12.71 35.18
N ARG A 539 26.13 -13.54 35.09
CA ARG A 539 26.88 -13.99 36.26
C ARG A 539 28.38 -13.75 36.07
N ASP A 540 29.00 -13.19 37.12
CA ASP A 540 30.46 -13.10 37.28
C ASP A 540 31.18 -12.30 36.16
N ILE A 541 30.45 -11.43 35.45
CA ILE A 541 30.96 -10.46 34.46
C ILE A 541 31.22 -9.14 35.17
N THR A 542 32.48 -8.90 35.55
CA THR A 542 32.86 -7.77 36.40
C THR A 542 34.05 -7.02 35.83
N GLY A 543 34.07 -5.70 35.97
CA GLY A 543 35.23 -4.88 35.62
C GLY A 543 34.93 -3.79 34.59
N ALA A 544 35.82 -2.80 34.54
CA ALA A 544 35.64 -1.57 33.76
C ALA A 544 35.64 -1.77 32.24
N THR A 545 36.17 -2.88 31.75
CA THR A 545 36.28 -3.19 30.31
C THR A 545 35.22 -4.16 29.82
N CYS A 546 34.31 -4.60 30.69
CA CYS A 546 33.17 -5.44 30.32
C CYS A 546 31.96 -4.58 29.99
N THR A 547 31.17 -5.03 29.01
CA THR A 547 30.01 -4.30 28.48
C THR A 547 28.80 -5.21 28.39
N PHE A 548 27.65 -4.69 28.80
CA PHE A 548 26.36 -5.35 28.67
C PHE A 548 25.31 -4.43 28.06
N ASN A 549 24.85 -4.78 26.87
CA ASN A 549 23.87 -4.02 26.14
C ASN A 549 22.62 -4.87 25.91
N VAL A 550 21.46 -4.32 26.28
CA VAL A 550 20.16 -4.92 25.99
C VAL A 550 19.27 -3.88 25.34
N SER A 551 18.72 -4.19 24.17
CA SER A 551 17.75 -3.36 23.45
C SER A 551 16.53 -4.16 23.01
N ASN A 552 15.36 -3.54 23.01
CA ASN A 552 14.11 -4.09 22.46
C ASN A 552 13.87 -5.57 22.84
N THR A 553 13.85 -5.88 24.14
CA THR A 553 13.83 -7.26 24.63
C THR A 553 12.65 -7.49 25.56
N LEU A 554 11.94 -8.60 25.37
CA LEU A 554 10.77 -9.01 26.16
C LEU A 554 11.13 -10.16 27.11
N PHE A 555 10.70 -10.06 28.37
CA PHE A 555 10.78 -11.13 29.35
C PHE A 555 9.39 -11.55 29.80
N ALA A 556 9.07 -12.83 29.62
CA ALA A 556 7.76 -13.40 29.89
C ALA A 556 7.85 -14.80 30.52
N ALA A 557 6.74 -15.20 31.10
CA ALA A 557 6.43 -16.50 31.69
C ALA A 557 7.48 -16.95 32.71
N SER A 558 7.54 -16.25 33.85
CA SER A 558 8.33 -16.69 34.98
C SER A 558 7.45 -17.12 36.15
N ASN A 559 7.85 -18.18 36.84
CA ASN A 559 7.25 -18.61 38.11
C ASN A 559 8.05 -18.09 39.32
N THR A 560 9.14 -17.33 39.10
CA THR A 560 10.04 -16.82 40.15
C THR A 560 10.60 -15.44 39.82
N ASN A 561 11.25 -14.81 40.81
CA ASN A 561 12.01 -13.59 40.56
C ASN A 561 13.31 -13.92 39.82
N TYR A 562 13.47 -13.36 38.62
CA TYR A 562 14.69 -13.53 37.82
C TYR A 562 15.71 -12.47 38.20
N LYS A 563 17.00 -12.82 38.32
CA LYS A 563 18.02 -11.82 38.63
C LYS A 563 18.61 -11.24 37.35
N VAL A 564 18.82 -9.93 37.29
CA VAL A 564 19.65 -9.36 36.21
C VAL A 564 21.11 -9.76 36.45
N PHE A 565 21.63 -9.50 37.66
CA PHE A 565 22.99 -9.83 38.06
C PHE A 565 23.05 -10.80 39.25
N ASN A 566 24.15 -11.54 39.39
CA ASN A 566 24.42 -12.39 40.57
C ASN A 566 24.27 -11.64 41.89
N SER A 567 24.83 -10.42 41.95
CA SER A 567 24.61 -9.42 43.00
C SER A 567 24.56 -8.03 42.35
N ALA A 568 23.71 -7.15 42.86
CA ALA A 568 23.61 -5.76 42.37
C ALA A 568 24.92 -4.96 42.54
N THR A 569 25.80 -5.38 43.45
CA THR A 569 27.13 -4.76 43.67
C THR A 569 28.20 -5.22 42.69
N VAL A 570 27.87 -6.14 41.78
CA VAL A 570 28.81 -6.91 40.94
C VAL A 570 28.33 -6.84 39.48
N ALA A 571 28.06 -5.61 39.01
CA ALA A 571 27.67 -5.31 37.63
C ALA A 571 28.88 -4.83 36.80
N PRO A 572 28.91 -5.05 35.46
CA PRO A 572 29.89 -4.43 34.58
C PRO A 572 29.76 -2.90 34.61
N SER A 573 30.86 -2.18 34.37
CA SER A 573 30.83 -0.70 34.43
C SER A 573 30.12 -0.06 33.24
N ASN A 574 30.03 -0.77 32.10
CA ASN A 574 29.36 -0.27 30.90
C ASN A 574 28.07 -1.07 30.68
N VAL A 575 26.94 -0.50 31.07
CA VAL A 575 25.61 -1.08 30.86
C VAL A 575 24.77 -0.14 30.02
N SER A 576 24.27 -0.62 28.89
CA SER A 576 23.21 0.02 28.11
C SER A 576 21.95 -0.83 28.17
N TRP A 577 20.82 -0.22 28.52
CA TRP A 577 19.58 -0.94 28.76
C TRP A 577 18.42 -0.10 28.28
N GLN A 578 17.88 -0.44 27.11
CA GLN A 578 16.93 0.40 26.37
C GLN A 578 15.74 -0.43 25.91
N LYS A 579 14.51 0.07 26.10
CA LYS A 579 13.29 -0.62 25.63
C LYS A 579 13.25 -2.09 26.09
N VAL A 580 13.40 -2.31 27.39
CA VAL A 580 13.30 -3.66 27.97
C VAL A 580 11.98 -3.79 28.69
N TYR A 581 11.25 -4.84 28.36
CA TYR A 581 9.88 -5.04 28.80
C TYR A 581 9.74 -6.37 29.54
N ALA A 582 8.84 -6.39 30.51
CA ALA A 582 8.44 -7.60 31.21
C ALA A 582 6.91 -7.69 31.23
N THR A 583 6.35 -8.89 31.08
CA THR A 583 4.92 -9.11 31.33
C THR A 583 4.59 -8.89 32.81
N SER A 584 3.32 -8.65 33.14
CA SER A 584 2.90 -8.30 34.51
C SER A 584 3.20 -9.37 35.56
N ASP A 585 3.38 -10.62 35.13
CA ASP A 585 3.73 -11.79 35.93
C ASP A 585 5.25 -12.10 35.93
N PHE A 586 6.06 -11.32 35.21
CA PHE A 586 7.52 -11.43 35.23
C PHE A 586 8.13 -10.33 36.11
N LYS A 587 9.11 -10.70 36.93
CA LYS A 587 9.78 -9.75 37.84
C LYS A 587 11.28 -9.93 37.88
N PHE A 588 12.00 -8.81 37.67
CA PHE A 588 13.43 -8.75 37.92
C PHE A 588 13.78 -8.44 39.38
N THR A 589 14.91 -8.98 39.80
CA THR A 589 15.63 -8.68 41.06
C THR A 589 17.11 -8.44 40.78
N ASN A 590 17.85 -7.94 41.77
CA ASN A 590 19.26 -7.57 41.62
C ASN A 590 19.51 -6.61 40.45
N THR A 591 18.58 -5.68 40.25
CA THR A 591 18.71 -4.59 39.27
C THR A 591 19.61 -3.49 39.83
N THR A 592 20.13 -2.66 38.93
CA THR A 592 20.79 -1.39 39.26
C THR A 592 19.95 -0.23 38.71
N SER A 593 20.37 1.01 38.99
CA SER A 593 19.77 2.20 38.35
C SER A 593 19.88 2.20 36.83
N SER A 594 20.79 1.39 36.26
CA SER A 594 21.04 1.29 34.82
C SER A 594 20.33 0.10 34.16
N THR A 595 19.47 -0.64 34.89
CA THR A 595 18.72 -1.80 34.36
C THR A 595 17.24 -1.72 34.72
N THR A 596 16.63 -0.57 34.44
CA THR A 596 15.19 -0.33 34.61
C THR A 596 14.40 -0.91 33.43
N TYR A 597 13.18 -1.38 33.66
CA TYR A 597 12.37 -2.02 32.64
C TYR A 597 10.91 -1.61 32.78
N ASP A 598 10.18 -1.66 31.67
CA ASP A 598 8.76 -1.35 31.63
C ASP A 598 7.96 -2.63 31.88
N THR A 599 7.01 -2.55 32.81
CA THR A 599 6.11 -3.68 33.09
C THR A 599 4.84 -3.48 32.26
N MET A 600 4.52 -4.47 31.43
CA MET A 600 3.30 -4.51 30.64
C MET A 600 2.09 -4.73 31.56
N THR A 601 0.91 -4.35 31.07
CA THR A 601 -0.35 -4.61 31.79
C THR A 601 -0.77 -6.08 31.69
N LEU A 602 -0.47 -6.73 30.57
CA LEU A 602 -0.82 -8.12 30.28
C LEU A 602 0.14 -9.10 30.97
N SER A 603 -0.41 -10.19 31.51
CA SER A 603 0.36 -11.37 31.92
C SER A 603 0.84 -12.17 30.71
N SER A 604 1.76 -13.09 30.92
CA SER A 604 2.34 -13.89 29.83
C SER A 604 1.33 -14.74 29.08
N SER A 605 0.35 -15.31 29.81
CA SER A 605 -0.72 -16.13 29.23
C SER A 605 -1.81 -15.30 28.54
N GLU A 606 -1.93 -14.00 28.86
CA GLU A 606 -2.81 -13.08 28.14
C GLU A 606 -2.12 -12.53 26.89
N LEU A 607 -0.80 -12.36 26.94
CA LEU A 607 -0.01 -11.89 25.82
C LEU A 607 0.16 -12.99 24.76
N PHE A 608 0.50 -14.22 25.17
CA PHE A 608 0.80 -15.33 24.27
C PHE A 608 0.01 -16.60 24.60
N SER A 609 -0.38 -17.33 23.55
CA SER A 609 -0.48 -18.79 23.62
C SER A 609 0.86 -19.41 23.18
N CYS A 610 1.34 -20.41 23.93
CA CYS A 610 2.59 -21.10 23.65
C CYS A 610 2.34 -22.55 23.22
N THR A 611 2.92 -22.94 22.09
CA THR A 611 3.07 -24.33 21.67
C THR A 611 4.54 -24.73 21.84
N ASP A 612 4.80 -25.74 22.66
CA ASP A 612 6.15 -26.29 22.85
C ASP A 612 6.12 -27.82 22.72
N SER A 613 6.81 -28.34 21.72
CA SER A 613 6.98 -29.78 21.45
C SER A 613 8.46 -30.12 21.33
N ASN A 614 8.86 -31.34 20.95
CA ASN A 614 10.30 -31.60 20.75
C ASN A 614 10.89 -30.80 19.57
N SER A 615 10.17 -30.67 18.45
CA SER A 615 10.67 -30.07 17.21
C SER A 615 10.05 -28.71 16.87
N GLU A 616 9.17 -28.18 17.72
CA GLU A 616 8.47 -26.92 17.48
C GLU A 616 8.43 -26.08 18.75
N PHE A 617 8.59 -24.76 18.60
CA PHE A 617 8.28 -23.80 19.63
C PHE A 617 7.67 -22.57 18.97
N THR A 618 6.47 -22.20 19.39
CA THR A 618 5.71 -21.11 18.79
C THR A 618 5.08 -20.27 19.89
N LEU A 619 5.22 -18.95 19.80
CA LEU A 619 4.44 -17.98 20.57
C LEU A 619 3.49 -17.27 19.61
N THR A 620 2.20 -17.27 19.94
CA THR A 620 1.18 -16.59 19.15
C THR A 620 0.53 -15.52 20.00
N TYR A 621 0.56 -14.27 19.53
CA TYR A 621 -0.12 -13.18 20.23
C TYR A 621 -1.63 -13.43 20.30
N GLY A 622 -2.25 -13.06 21.42
CA GLY A 622 -3.70 -13.07 21.53
C GLY A 622 -4.37 -12.07 20.57
N ASN A 623 -5.58 -12.37 20.09
CA ASN A 623 -6.31 -11.55 19.12
C ASN A 623 -6.59 -10.10 19.56
N ASN A 624 -6.50 -9.79 20.85
CA ASN A 624 -6.78 -8.47 21.42
C ASN A 624 -5.50 -7.73 21.89
N VAL A 625 -4.31 -8.20 21.50
CA VAL A 625 -3.04 -7.55 21.84
C VAL A 625 -2.84 -6.33 20.94
N SER A 626 -2.58 -5.17 21.56
CA SER A 626 -2.29 -3.90 20.88
C SER A 626 -1.06 -4.00 19.97
N GLU A 627 -1.09 -3.32 18.82
CA GLU A 627 0.02 -3.23 17.87
C GLU A 627 1.31 -2.65 18.50
N GLU A 628 1.18 -1.86 19.57
CA GLU A 628 2.35 -1.32 20.29
C GLU A 628 3.19 -2.40 20.99
N TYR A 629 2.59 -3.55 21.33
CA TYR A 629 3.29 -4.66 21.97
C TYR A 629 3.90 -5.63 20.97
N LYS A 630 3.34 -5.67 19.77
CA LYS A 630 3.76 -6.52 18.67
C LYS A 630 5.16 -6.21 18.15
N VAL A 631 5.60 -4.95 18.28
CA VAL A 631 6.97 -4.50 17.91
C VAL A 631 8.05 -4.81 18.96
N ILE A 632 7.68 -5.47 20.08
CA ILE A 632 8.59 -5.71 21.21
C ILE A 632 9.17 -7.13 21.14
N GLY A 633 10.49 -7.25 21.35
CA GLY A 633 11.17 -8.54 21.46
C GLY A 633 11.45 -9.19 20.10
N ASP A 634 11.44 -10.52 20.06
CA ASP A 634 11.63 -11.30 18.83
C ASP A 634 10.44 -11.11 17.88
N GLN A 635 10.70 -10.44 16.75
CA GLN A 635 9.70 -10.07 15.76
C GLN A 635 9.10 -11.28 15.03
N ARG A 636 9.69 -12.48 15.15
CA ARG A 636 9.14 -13.71 14.56
C ARG A 636 7.69 -13.97 14.99
N TRP A 637 7.33 -13.55 16.20
CA TRP A 637 6.00 -13.80 16.77
C TRP A 637 4.96 -12.75 16.40
N ASN A 638 5.35 -11.67 15.72
CA ASN A 638 4.48 -10.58 15.30
C ASN A 638 3.78 -10.84 13.95
N LYS A 639 3.32 -12.08 13.72
CA LYS A 639 2.69 -12.47 12.45
C LYS A 639 1.26 -12.94 12.65
#